data_AF-A0AAQ4E0K3-F1
#
_entry.id   AF-A0AAQ4E0K3-F1
#
_cell.length_a   1.000
_cell.length_b   1.000
_cell.length_c   1.000
_cell.angle_alpha   90.00
_cell.angle_beta   90.00
_cell.angle_gamma   90.00
#
_symmetry.space_group_name_H-M   'P 1'
#
loop_
_entity.id
_entity.type
_entity.pdbx_description
1 polymer ?
#
loop_
_entity_poly.entity_id
_entity_poly.type
_entity_poly.pdbx_seq_one_letter_code
_entity_poly.pdbx_strand_id
1 'polypeptide(L)'
;MAPAATAAPVPRPVPKRVSRTPIIIIPAATTSLITMYNAKDILQDLRFISTDEKKSQGCKRENAVLIQRRRNRGATVSYRVIDNPSALAPEDW
;
A
#
# COMPACT_ATOMS: atom_id res chain seq x y z
N MET A 1 -27.40 -27.38 -50.25
CA MET A 1 -26.82 -26.07 -49.90
C MET A 1 -26.95 -25.92 -48.39
N ALA A 2 -25.90 -26.19 -47.63
CA ALA A 2 -25.92 -26.13 -46.16
C ALA A 2 -25.50 -24.73 -45.69
N PRO A 3 -26.09 -24.17 -44.61
CA PRO A 3 -25.70 -22.85 -44.14
C PRO A 3 -24.43 -22.94 -43.28
N ALA A 4 -23.46 -22.08 -43.57
CA ALA A 4 -22.26 -21.92 -42.78
C ALA A 4 -22.59 -21.17 -41.47
N ALA A 5 -22.38 -21.84 -40.33
CA ALA A 5 -22.53 -21.22 -39.02
C ALA A 5 -21.41 -20.20 -38.79
N THR A 6 -21.78 -18.94 -38.54
CA THR A 6 -20.87 -17.88 -38.17
C THR A 6 -20.39 -18.11 -36.73
N ALA A 7 -19.11 -18.41 -36.56
CA ALA A 7 -18.50 -18.56 -35.24
C ALA A 7 -18.43 -17.21 -34.53
N ALA A 8 -19.04 -17.11 -33.34
CA ALA A 8 -18.96 -15.94 -32.47
C ALA A 8 -17.53 -15.76 -31.92
N PRO A 9 -17.06 -14.52 -31.71
CA PRO A 9 -15.72 -14.26 -31.19
C PRO A 9 -15.61 -14.68 -29.73
N VAL A 10 -14.57 -15.47 -29.42
CA VAL A 10 -14.26 -15.94 -28.07
C VAL A 10 -13.91 -14.74 -27.17
N PRO A 11 -14.52 -14.57 -25.97
CA PRO A 11 -14.16 -13.48 -25.09
C PRO A 11 -12.72 -13.65 -24.62
N ARG A 12 -11.86 -12.67 -24.92
CA ARG A 12 -10.50 -12.63 -24.40
C ARG A 12 -10.56 -12.50 -22.87
N PRO A 13 -9.87 -13.37 -22.10
CA PRO A 13 -9.86 -13.25 -20.65
C PRO A 13 -9.18 -11.93 -20.27
N VAL A 14 -9.96 -11.03 -19.67
CA VAL A 14 -9.45 -9.84 -19.00
C VAL A 14 -8.56 -10.28 -17.84
N PRO A 15 -7.28 -9.87 -17.78
CA PRO A 15 -6.40 -10.23 -16.68
C PRO A 15 -7.02 -9.74 -15.36
N LYS A 16 -7.37 -10.68 -14.47
CA LYS A 16 -7.80 -10.33 -13.12
C LYS A 16 -6.64 -9.66 -12.42
N ARG A 17 -6.80 -8.39 -12.03
CA ARG A 17 -5.82 -7.67 -11.22
C ARG A 17 -5.62 -8.46 -9.92
N VAL A 18 -4.47 -9.11 -9.75
CA VAL A 18 -4.10 -9.78 -8.50
C VAL A 18 -4.19 -8.72 -7.40
N SER A 19 -5.05 -8.93 -6.41
CA SER A 19 -5.26 -7.96 -5.34
C SER A 19 -4.01 -7.96 -4.46
N ARG A 20 -3.13 -6.97 -4.63
CA ARG A 20 -1.94 -6.75 -3.80
C ARG A 20 -2.26 -5.79 -2.67
N THR A 21 -1.55 -5.93 -1.54
CA THR A 21 -1.61 -4.97 -0.43
C THR A 21 -1.28 -3.57 -0.96
N PRO A 22 -2.19 -2.58 -0.86
CA PRO A 22 -1.93 -1.23 -1.34
C PRO A 22 -0.70 -0.60 -0.68
N ILE A 23 0.02 0.23 -1.43
CA ILE A 23 1.28 0.83 -1.00
C ILE A 23 1.08 2.34 -0.81
N ILE A 24 1.63 2.87 0.28
CA ILE A 24 1.74 4.30 0.56
C ILE A 24 3.23 4.64 0.53
N ILE A 25 3.64 5.56 -0.33
CA ILE A 25 5.03 6.02 -0.41
C ILE A 25 5.10 7.39 0.25
N ILE A 26 5.97 7.54 1.25
CA ILE A 26 6.26 8.82 1.91
C ILE A 26 7.63 9.35 1.47
N PRO A 27 7.90 10.66 1.59
CA PRO A 27 9.23 11.20 1.28
C PRO A 27 10.30 10.68 2.25
N ALA A 28 11.45 10.26 1.72
CA ALA A 28 12.60 9.77 2.50
C ALA A 28 13.39 10.86 3.26
N ALA A 29 12.84 12.07 3.39
CA ALA A 29 13.50 13.16 4.09
C ALA A 29 13.32 13.05 5.62
N THR A 30 14.41 13.23 6.37
CA THR A 30 14.42 13.19 7.84
C THR A 30 13.68 14.36 8.48
N THR A 31 13.51 15.45 7.74
CA THR A 31 12.75 16.65 8.13
C THR A 31 11.28 16.58 7.74
N SER A 32 10.84 15.49 7.10
CA SER A 32 9.41 15.27 6.81
C SER A 32 8.59 15.18 8.10
N LEU A 33 7.37 15.71 8.06
CA LEU A 33 6.40 15.58 9.17
C LEU A 33 6.01 14.11 9.42
N ILE A 34 5.85 13.34 8.34
CA ILE A 34 5.58 11.91 8.39
C ILE A 34 6.87 11.18 7.98
N THR A 35 7.34 10.30 8.86
CA THR A 35 8.52 9.48 8.66
C THR A 35 8.20 8.02 8.96
N MET A 36 9.10 7.10 8.60
CA MET A 36 8.94 5.68 8.94
C MET A 36 8.86 5.41 10.45
N TYR A 37 9.24 6.37 11.31
CA TYR A 37 9.15 6.23 12.77
C TYR A 37 7.74 6.50 13.31
N ASN A 38 6.99 7.40 12.69
CA ASN A 38 5.69 7.87 13.19
C ASN A 38 4.52 7.59 12.23
N ALA A 39 4.78 6.98 11.07
CA ALA A 39 3.77 6.69 10.06
C ALA A 39 2.60 5.86 10.62
N LYS A 40 2.87 4.91 11.52
CA LYS A 40 1.83 4.09 12.16
C LYS A 40 0.91 4.94 13.04
N ASP A 41 1.50 5.71 13.95
CA ASP A 41 0.75 6.56 14.88
C ASP A 41 -0.13 7.56 14.13
N ILE A 42 0.40 8.15 13.06
CA ILE A 42 -0.33 9.13 12.26
C ILE A 42 -1.41 8.49 11.40
N LEU A 43 -1.08 7.45 10.63
CA LEU A 43 -1.98 6.90 9.61
C LEU A 43 -2.99 5.90 10.15
N GLN A 44 -2.66 5.19 11.24
CA GLN A 44 -3.54 4.21 11.87
C GLN A 44 -4.25 4.80 13.08
N ASP A 45 -3.49 5.43 13.99
CA ASP A 45 -4.01 5.85 15.29
C ASP A 45 -4.48 7.32 15.27
N LEU A 46 -4.32 8.01 14.12
CA LEU A 46 -4.69 9.41 13.91
C LEU A 46 -4.06 10.36 14.94
N ARG A 47 -2.87 10.01 15.41
CA ARG A 47 -2.13 10.73 16.44
C ARG A 47 -0.79 11.18 15.91
N PHE A 48 -0.53 12.48 15.97
CA PHE A 48 0.79 13.00 15.67
C PHE A 48 1.74 12.75 16.84
N ILE A 49 2.86 12.09 16.53
CA ILE A 49 4.03 11.96 17.40
C ILE A 49 5.24 12.40 16.58
N SER A 50 6.08 13.26 17.14
CA SER A 50 7.27 13.73 16.44
C SER A 50 8.28 12.59 16.27
N THR A 51 9.07 12.67 15.19
CA THR A 51 10.16 11.70 14.96
C THR A 51 11.19 11.71 16.09
N ASP A 52 11.42 12.86 16.72
CA ASP A 52 12.34 13.01 17.85
C ASP A 52 11.85 12.24 19.09
N GLU A 53 10.55 12.39 19.43
CA GLU A 53 9.93 11.65 20.53
C GLU A 53 9.97 10.14 20.32
N LYS A 54 9.75 9.66 19.08
CA LYS A 54 9.91 8.23 18.76
C LYS A 54 11.34 7.74 18.94
N LYS A 55 12.33 8.53 18.53
CA LYS A 55 13.74 8.18 18.67
C LYS A 55 14.18 8.16 20.13
N SER A 56 13.71 9.11 20.95
CA SER A 56 14.02 9.14 22.39
C SER A 56 13.45 7.95 23.16
N GLN A 57 12.33 7.39 22.69
CA GLN A 57 11.76 6.12 23.17
C GLN A 57 12.51 4.86 22.68
N GLY A 58 13.61 5.03 21.93
CA GLY A 58 14.40 3.92 21.39
C GLY A 58 13.75 3.20 20.20
N CYS A 59 12.76 3.83 19.55
CA CYS A 59 12.09 3.23 18.40
C CYS A 59 13.07 3.09 17.22
N LYS A 60 13.15 1.89 16.66
CA LYS A 60 14.00 1.60 15.49
C LYS A 60 13.22 1.90 14.21
N ARG A 61 13.95 2.34 13.18
CA ARG A 61 13.38 2.53 11.85
C ARG A 61 13.12 1.18 11.19
N GLU A 62 11.91 0.98 10.70
CA GLU A 62 11.56 -0.13 9.81
C GLU A 62 11.63 0.32 8.34
N ASN A 63 12.00 -0.58 7.43
CA ASN A 63 12.01 -0.31 5.99
C ASN A 63 10.61 -0.30 5.38
N ALA A 64 9.67 -1.03 6.00
CA ALA A 64 8.28 -1.05 5.62
C ALA A 64 7.42 -1.19 6.87
N VAL A 65 6.33 -0.43 6.94
CA VAL A 65 5.38 -0.48 8.06
C VAL A 65 4.03 -0.93 7.52
N LEU A 66 3.43 -1.94 8.16
CA LEU A 66 2.08 -2.39 7.83
C LEU A 66 1.08 -1.69 8.75
N ILE A 67 0.14 -0.95 8.17
CA ILE A 67 -0.97 -0.32 8.90
C ILE A 67 -2.29 -0.98 8.54
N GLN A 68 -3.25 -0.96 9.45
CA GLN A 68 -4.57 -1.51 9.24
C GLN A 68 -5.63 -0.41 9.32
N ARG A 69 -6.32 -0.14 8.21
CA ARG A 69 -7.39 0.87 8.16
C ARG A 69 -8.75 0.19 8.09
N ARG A 70 -9.64 0.56 8.99
CA ARG A 70 -11.06 0.14 8.94
C ARG A 70 -11.76 0.85 7.78
N ARG A 71 -12.45 0.09 6.93
CA ARG A 71 -13.41 0.56 5.94
C ARG A 71 -14.84 0.51 6.49
N ASN A 72 -15.73 1.22 5.82
CA ASN A 72 -17.16 1.15 6.08
C ASN A 72 -17.62 -0.31 5.97
N ARG A 73 -18.51 -0.74 6.89
CA ARG A 73 -18.99 -2.13 7.07
C ARG A 73 -18.01 -3.11 7.72
N GLY A 74 -17.00 -2.64 8.46
CA GLY A 74 -16.19 -3.50 9.34
C GLY A 74 -15.07 -4.28 8.66
N ALA A 75 -14.86 -4.10 7.35
CA ALA A 75 -13.71 -4.65 6.66
C ALA A 75 -12.44 -3.89 7.02
N THR A 76 -11.34 -4.57 7.34
CA THR A 76 -10.03 -3.96 7.55
C THR A 76 -9.17 -4.14 6.30
N VAL A 77 -8.58 -3.05 5.80
CA VAL A 77 -7.64 -3.07 4.68
C VAL A 77 -6.24 -2.76 5.21
N SER A 78 -5.30 -3.65 4.94
CA SER A 78 -3.89 -3.42 5.26
C SER A 78 -3.24 -2.54 4.19
N TYR A 79 -2.40 -1.59 4.59
CA TYR A 79 -1.58 -0.78 3.69
C TYR A 79 -0.11 -0.94 4.09
N ARG A 80 0.77 -1.04 3.10
CA ARG A 80 2.23 -1.05 3.31
C ARG A 80 2.77 0.36 3.08
N VAL A 81 3.38 0.94 4.11
CA VAL A 81 4.05 2.24 4.04
C VAL A 81 5.54 2.02 3.80
N ILE A 82 6.13 2.72 2.83
CA ILE A 82 7.57 2.72 2.54
C ILE A 82 8.05 4.14 2.24
N ASP A 83 9.35 4.38 2.34
CA ASP A 83 9.99 5.63 1.92
C ASP A 83 10.96 5.46 0.73
N ASN A 84 11.39 4.23 0.47
CA ASN A 84 12.27 3.89 -0.65
C ASN A 84 11.54 3.01 -1.69
N PRO A 85 11.17 3.57 -2.86
CA PRO A 85 10.50 2.80 -3.90
C PRO A 85 11.40 1.80 -4.62
N SER A 86 12.74 1.84 -4.44
CA SER A 86 13.67 0.92 -5.11
C SER A 86 13.47 -0.55 -4.72
N ALA A 87 12.76 -0.84 -3.62
CA ALA A 87 12.41 -2.20 -3.22
C ALA A 87 11.14 -2.73 -3.91
N LEU A 88 10.46 -1.93 -4.74
CA LEU A 88 9.24 -2.32 -5.45
C LEU A 88 9.57 -2.99 -6.78
N ALA A 89 8.89 -4.10 -7.07
CA ALA A 89 8.93 -4.68 -8.40
C ALA A 89 8.07 -3.84 -9.38
N PRO A 90 8.31 -3.92 -10.71
CA PRO A 90 7.49 -3.21 -11.70
C PRO A 90 5.98 -3.49 -11.59
N GLU A 91 5.64 -4.69 -11.11
CA GLU A 91 4.28 -5.17 -10.88
C GLU A 91 3.60 -4.63 -9.61
N ASP A 92 4.34 -3.92 -8.76
CA ASP A 92 3.83 -3.29 -7.54
C ASP A 92 3.36 -1.84 -7.75
N TRP A 93 3.62 -1.27 -8.93
CA TRP A 93 3.19 0.07 -9.33
C TRP A 93 1.77 0.07 -9.92
#